data_AF-A0A2E8F050-F1
#
_entry.id   AF-A0A2E8F050-F1
#
_cell.length_a   1.000
_cell.length_b   1.000
_cell.length_c   1.000
_cell.angle_alpha   90.00
_cell.angle_beta   90.00
_cell.angle_gamma   90.00
#
_symmetry.space_group_name_H-M   'P 1'
#
loop_
_entity.id
_entity.type
_entity.pdbx_description
1 polymer ?
#
loop_
_entity_poly.entity_id
_entity_poly.type
_entity_poly.pdbx_seq_one_letter_code
_entity_poly.pdbx_strand_id
1 'polypeptide(L)'
;MPYSLKDLDGMSIDAAQALSFEERDGLLDLIIADGRGQSTDIVSYRTGLYADFFDEDLTRMLKVKAIKVLCRGTTSSGFDGLPVGDTDEEQYRACFRHIKTHLDAGRTGFNRVVTMIVFLTNMDNWSMFNEIYREFISIPPCRAVIGTTALAQKPLAIEIVECIAYRVAE
;
A
#
# COMPACT_ATOMS: atom_id res chain seq x y z
N MET A 1 -10.27 2.34 -20.22
CA MET A 1 -10.70 1.02 -19.73
C MET A 1 -12.02 0.66 -20.38
N PRO A 2 -12.12 -0.50 -21.07
CA PRO A 2 -13.32 -0.86 -21.84
C PRO A 2 -14.50 -1.34 -20.98
N TYR A 3 -14.26 -1.75 -19.73
CA TYR A 3 -15.27 -2.25 -18.81
C TYR A 3 -15.35 -1.44 -17.52
N SER A 4 -16.56 -1.30 -16.99
CA SER A 4 -16.86 -0.76 -15.66
C SER A 4 -17.04 -1.88 -14.63
N LEU A 5 -17.11 -1.52 -13.35
CA LEU A 5 -17.45 -2.48 -12.28
C LEU A 5 -18.84 -3.09 -12.48
N LYS A 6 -19.80 -2.33 -13.02
CA LYS A 6 -21.14 -2.84 -13.34
C LYS A 6 -21.11 -3.91 -14.43
N ASP A 7 -20.24 -3.74 -15.44
CA ASP A 7 -20.04 -4.75 -16.47
C ASP A 7 -19.43 -6.01 -15.86
N LEU A 8 -18.39 -5.86 -15.03
CA LEU A 8 -17.76 -6.96 -14.29
C LEU A 8 -18.76 -7.71 -13.40
N ASP A 9 -19.64 -6.98 -12.71
CA ASP A 9 -20.67 -7.55 -11.84
C ASP A 9 -21.63 -8.46 -12.62
N GLY A 10 -21.97 -8.09 -13.86
CA GLY A 10 -22.79 -8.89 -14.77
C GLY A 10 -22.10 -10.10 -15.39
N MET A 11 -20.75 -10.17 -15.37
CA MET A 11 -20.00 -11.31 -15.91
C MET A 11 -20.02 -12.51 -14.96
N SER A 12 -20.06 -13.73 -15.54
CA SER A 12 -19.65 -14.94 -14.81
C SER A 12 -18.15 -14.89 -14.50
N ILE A 13 -17.70 -15.71 -13.55
CA ILE A 13 -16.26 -15.83 -13.24
C ILE A 13 -15.49 -16.24 -14.50
N ASP A 14 -15.93 -17.27 -15.22
CA ASP A 14 -15.26 -17.76 -16.43
C ASP A 14 -15.15 -16.68 -17.52
N ALA A 15 -16.22 -15.90 -17.73
CA ALA A 15 -16.22 -14.83 -18.71
C ALA A 15 -15.25 -13.70 -18.33
N ALA A 16 -15.24 -13.28 -17.06
CA ALA A 16 -14.32 -12.25 -16.57
C ALA A 16 -12.85 -12.73 -16.60
N GLN A 17 -12.62 -14.00 -16.31
CA GLN A 17 -11.29 -14.60 -16.32
C GLN A 17 -10.72 -14.85 -17.72
N ALA A 18 -11.57 -14.84 -18.74
CA ALA A 18 -11.19 -14.93 -20.16
C ALA A 18 -10.80 -13.58 -20.78
N LEU A 19 -11.03 -12.46 -20.07
CA LEU A 19 -10.56 -11.14 -20.47
C LEU A 19 -9.02 -11.08 -20.55
N SER A 20 -8.51 -10.15 -21.35
CA SER A 20 -7.07 -9.92 -21.47
C SER A 20 -6.44 -9.57 -20.12
N PHE A 21 -5.12 -9.73 -20.02
CA PHE A 21 -4.39 -9.31 -18.82
C PHE A 21 -4.65 -7.82 -18.53
N GLU A 22 -4.53 -6.96 -19.53
CA GLU A 22 -4.68 -5.51 -19.42
C GLU A 22 -6.11 -5.11 -19.00
N GLU A 23 -7.12 -5.81 -19.50
CA GLU A 23 -8.52 -5.59 -19.12
C GLU A 23 -8.76 -5.96 -17.65
N ARG A 24 -8.24 -7.11 -17.20
CA ARG A 24 -8.33 -7.52 -15.79
C ARG A 24 -7.51 -6.60 -14.89
N ASP A 25 -6.32 -6.19 -15.34
CA ASP A 25 -5.41 -5.35 -14.57
C ASP A 25 -6.00 -3.97 -14.29
N GLY A 26 -6.60 -3.33 -15.29
CA GLY A 26 -7.29 -2.06 -15.03
C GLY A 26 -8.63 -2.22 -14.30
N LEU A 27 -9.31 -3.37 -14.41
CA LEU A 27 -10.49 -3.65 -13.58
C LEU A 27 -10.08 -3.78 -12.11
N LEU A 28 -8.91 -4.36 -11.82
CA LEU A 28 -8.35 -4.39 -10.46
C LEU A 28 -8.15 -2.98 -9.89
N ASP A 29 -7.68 -2.03 -10.70
CA ASP A 29 -7.55 -0.63 -10.25
C ASP A 29 -8.91 -0.03 -9.87
N LEU A 30 -9.97 -0.33 -10.63
CA LEU A 30 -11.33 0.09 -10.29
C LEU A 30 -11.84 -0.59 -9.01
N ILE A 31 -11.58 -1.88 -8.83
CA ILE A 31 -11.97 -2.64 -7.63
C ILE A 31 -11.28 -2.04 -6.39
N ILE A 32 -9.98 -1.77 -6.47
CA ILE A 32 -9.22 -1.17 -5.37
C ILE A 32 -9.73 0.24 -5.07
N ALA A 33 -10.05 1.04 -6.08
CA ALA A 33 -10.59 2.38 -5.87
C ALA A 33 -11.96 2.34 -5.17
N ASP A 34 -12.86 1.45 -5.61
CA ASP A 34 -14.21 1.27 -5.05
C ASP A 34 -14.17 0.73 -3.61
N GLY A 35 -13.22 -0.16 -3.31
CA GLY A 35 -13.06 -0.71 -1.96
C GLY A 35 -12.56 0.31 -0.92
N ARG A 36 -12.09 1.49 -1.31
CA ARG A 36 -11.61 2.50 -0.35
C ARG A 36 -12.76 3.34 0.20
N GLY A 37 -12.95 3.27 1.50
CA GLY A 37 -14.02 3.99 2.18
C GLY A 37 -13.55 5.06 3.16
N GLN A 38 -14.44 6.03 3.39
CA GLN A 38 -14.39 6.95 4.52
C GLN A 38 -15.61 6.69 5.41
N SER A 39 -15.44 6.79 6.71
CA SER A 39 -16.53 6.58 7.68
C SER A 39 -17.48 7.78 7.76
N THR A 40 -17.05 8.94 7.23
CA THR A 40 -17.79 10.19 7.23
C THR A 40 -17.37 11.07 6.06
N ASP A 41 -18.29 11.91 5.58
CA ASP A 41 -17.99 12.94 4.57
C ASP A 41 -17.35 14.21 5.19
N ILE A 42 -17.09 14.21 6.50
CA ILE A 42 -16.47 15.34 7.19
C ILE A 42 -14.99 15.43 6.84
N VAL A 43 -14.60 16.57 6.25
CA VAL A 43 -13.19 16.93 6.09
C VAL A 43 -12.56 17.13 7.47
N SER A 44 -11.51 16.37 7.75
CA SER A 44 -10.75 16.47 9.00
C SER A 44 -9.28 16.73 8.71
N TYR A 45 -8.49 16.98 9.76
CA TYR A 45 -7.03 17.10 9.63
C TYR A 45 -6.34 15.84 9.06
N ARG A 46 -7.10 14.75 8.93
CA ARG A 46 -6.68 13.43 8.46
C ARG A 46 -7.01 13.19 6.99
N THR A 47 -7.83 14.04 6.37
CA THR A 47 -8.25 13.89 4.99
C THR A 47 -7.05 13.82 4.04
N GLY A 48 -7.05 12.83 3.16
CA GLY A 48 -5.98 12.59 2.20
C GLY A 48 -4.69 12.02 2.79
N LEU A 49 -4.71 11.52 4.03
CA LEU A 49 -3.61 10.75 4.63
C LEU A 49 -3.87 9.24 4.68
N TYR A 50 -5.14 8.83 4.61
CA TYR A 50 -5.55 7.43 4.64
C TYR A 50 -7.01 7.22 4.20
N ALA A 51 -7.33 5.97 3.87
CA ALA A 51 -8.69 5.45 3.88
C ALA A 51 -9.05 5.00 5.31
N ASP A 52 -10.31 5.14 5.70
CA ASP A 52 -10.77 4.65 7.02
C ASP A 52 -10.95 3.13 7.01
N PHE A 53 -11.38 2.58 5.88
CA PHE A 53 -11.51 1.15 5.67
C PHE A 53 -11.22 0.77 4.21
N PHE A 54 -10.93 -0.52 4.01
CA PHE A 54 -10.81 -1.14 2.70
C PHE A 54 -11.72 -2.37 2.64
N ASP A 55 -12.80 -2.28 1.86
CA ASP A 55 -13.70 -3.40 1.58
C ASP A 55 -13.07 -4.32 0.53
N GLU A 56 -12.45 -5.41 1.01
CA GLU A 56 -11.87 -6.43 0.14
C GLU A 56 -12.99 -7.30 -0.48
N ASP A 57 -13.50 -6.88 -1.64
CA ASP A 57 -14.49 -7.65 -2.41
C ASP A 57 -13.83 -8.87 -3.07
N LEU A 58 -13.79 -9.98 -2.33
CA LEU A 58 -13.24 -11.26 -2.81
C LEU A 58 -13.96 -11.78 -4.06
N THR A 59 -15.23 -11.44 -4.29
CA THR A 59 -15.97 -11.88 -5.47
C THR A 59 -15.41 -11.22 -6.73
N ARG A 60 -15.26 -9.89 -6.71
CA ARG A 60 -14.67 -9.16 -7.83
C ARG A 60 -13.18 -9.47 -7.99
N MET A 61 -12.43 -9.60 -6.88
CA MET A 61 -11.04 -10.02 -6.90
C MET A 61 -10.85 -11.39 -7.58
N LEU A 62 -11.73 -12.36 -7.31
CA LEU A 62 -11.71 -13.67 -7.94
C LEU A 62 -11.99 -13.60 -9.46
N LYS A 63 -12.94 -12.74 -9.87
CA LYS A 63 -13.27 -12.55 -11.30
C LYS A 63 -12.08 -12.05 -12.12
N VAL A 64 -11.21 -11.20 -11.54
CA VAL A 64 -10.02 -10.67 -12.23
C VAL A 64 -8.74 -11.49 -11.98
N LYS A 65 -8.83 -12.60 -11.24
CA LYS A 65 -7.68 -13.39 -10.75
C LYS A 65 -6.69 -12.52 -9.97
N ALA A 66 -7.19 -11.68 -9.08
CA ALA A 66 -6.35 -10.86 -8.22
C ALA A 66 -5.52 -11.75 -7.27
N ILE A 67 -4.28 -11.36 -7.07
CA ILE A 67 -3.31 -11.96 -6.16
C ILE A 67 -2.92 -10.90 -5.14
N LYS A 68 -3.12 -11.22 -3.87
CA LYS A 68 -2.64 -10.43 -2.73
C LYS A 68 -1.12 -10.57 -2.63
N VAL A 69 -0.43 -9.44 -2.60
CA VAL A 69 1.02 -9.31 -2.41
C VAL A 69 1.26 -8.77 -1.01
N LEU A 70 1.95 -9.56 -0.18
CA LEU A 70 2.29 -9.22 1.19
C LEU A 70 3.78 -8.91 1.26
N CYS A 71 4.14 -7.66 1.59
CA CYS A 71 5.53 -7.34 1.91
C CYS A 71 5.83 -7.70 3.36
N ARG A 72 7.04 -8.22 3.61
CA ARG A 72 7.54 -8.40 4.98
C ARG A 72 7.73 -7.04 5.67
N GLY A 73 7.88 -7.09 7.00
CA GLY A 73 8.39 -5.96 7.77
C GLY A 73 9.74 -5.48 7.22
N THR A 74 9.82 -4.20 6.87
CA THR A 74 10.97 -3.61 6.18
C THR A 74 11.40 -2.33 6.87
N THR A 75 12.70 -2.25 7.18
CA THR A 75 13.33 -1.10 7.84
C THR A 75 14.14 -0.27 6.82
N SER A 76 14.82 0.75 7.31
CA SER A 76 15.82 1.52 6.56
C SER A 76 17.16 0.79 6.38
N SER A 77 17.34 -0.44 6.90
CA SER A 77 18.65 -1.11 6.86
C SER A 77 19.03 -1.61 5.47
N GLY A 78 20.31 -1.52 5.13
CA GLY A 78 20.91 -2.19 3.97
C GLY A 78 21.08 -3.70 4.19
N PHE A 79 21.64 -4.39 3.19
CA PHE A 79 21.93 -5.83 3.28
C PHE A 79 23.00 -6.19 4.33
N ASP A 80 23.84 -5.23 4.70
CA ASP A 80 24.81 -5.33 5.80
C ASP A 80 24.16 -5.15 7.18
N GLY A 81 22.85 -4.84 7.22
CA GLY A 81 22.10 -4.60 8.44
C GLY A 81 22.28 -3.20 9.02
N LEU A 82 23.08 -2.33 8.41
CA LEU A 82 23.28 -0.95 8.88
C LEU A 82 22.19 -0.02 8.32
N PRO A 83 21.79 1.05 9.03
CA PRO A 83 20.87 2.04 8.49
C PRO A 83 21.40 2.66 7.19
N VAL A 84 20.53 2.82 6.20
CA VAL A 84 20.81 3.63 5.02
C VAL A 84 20.37 5.07 5.32
N GLY A 85 21.35 5.97 5.43
CA GLY A 85 21.15 7.37 5.80
C GLY A 85 21.60 7.67 7.23
N ASP A 86 22.07 8.90 7.43
CA ASP A 86 22.56 9.40 8.73
C ASP A 86 21.45 10.10 9.53
N THR A 87 20.38 10.49 8.85
CA THR A 87 19.22 11.18 9.43
C THR A 87 17.95 10.34 9.36
N ASP A 88 17.00 10.61 10.26
CA ASP A 88 15.66 9.99 10.21
C ASP A 88 14.98 10.22 8.86
N GLU A 89 15.15 11.42 8.27
CA GLU A 89 14.62 11.78 6.96
C GLU A 89 15.13 10.83 5.85
N GLU A 90 16.44 10.60 5.80
CA GLU A 90 17.07 9.69 4.84
C GLU A 90 16.65 8.23 5.08
N GLN A 91 16.57 7.82 6.35
CA GLN A 91 16.10 6.50 6.73
C GLN A 91 14.64 6.26 6.33
N TYR A 92 13.77 7.25 6.49
CA TYR A 92 12.36 7.16 6.07
C TYR A 92 12.28 6.93 4.56
N ARG A 93 12.99 7.74 3.76
CA ARG A 93 13.04 7.53 2.30
C ARG A 93 13.66 6.18 1.93
N ALA A 94 14.69 5.73 2.63
CA ALA A 94 15.30 4.42 2.39
C ALA A 94 14.30 3.28 2.62
N CYS A 95 13.55 3.31 3.72
CA CYS A 95 12.52 2.32 4.03
C CYS A 95 11.43 2.28 2.94
N PHE A 96 10.92 3.43 2.48
CA PHE A 96 9.96 3.47 1.37
C PHE A 96 10.54 2.96 0.05
N ARG A 97 11.81 3.26 -0.26
CA ARG A 97 12.49 2.69 -1.44
C ARG A 97 12.61 1.16 -1.34
N HIS A 98 12.91 0.63 -0.17
CA HIS A 98 12.97 -0.83 0.04
C HIS A 98 11.58 -1.49 -0.15
N ILE A 99 10.51 -0.88 0.38
CA ILE A 99 9.14 -1.34 0.09
C ILE A 99 8.85 -1.28 -1.41
N LYS A 100 9.26 -0.21 -2.10
CA LYS A 100 9.11 -0.10 -3.55
C LYS A 100 9.77 -1.29 -4.26
N THR A 101 10.99 -1.65 -3.88
CA THR A 101 11.69 -2.83 -4.43
C THR A 101 10.88 -4.12 -4.23
N HIS A 102 10.24 -4.30 -3.08
CA HIS A 102 9.39 -5.47 -2.83
C HIS A 102 8.11 -5.46 -3.68
N LEU A 103 7.45 -4.31 -3.81
CA LEU A 103 6.25 -4.15 -4.65
C LEU A 103 6.58 -4.39 -6.12
N ASP A 104 7.68 -3.82 -6.62
CA ASP A 104 8.15 -4.00 -7.99
C ASP A 104 8.45 -5.47 -8.28
N ALA A 105 9.17 -6.15 -7.38
CA ALA A 105 9.43 -7.60 -7.48
C ALA A 105 8.14 -8.42 -7.41
N GLY A 106 7.16 -7.94 -6.64
CA GLY A 106 5.81 -8.48 -6.57
C GLY A 106 4.93 -8.16 -7.78
N ARG A 107 5.43 -7.40 -8.77
CA ARG A 107 4.72 -6.89 -9.95
C ARG A 107 3.49 -6.06 -9.60
N THR A 108 3.63 -5.18 -8.61
CA THR A 108 2.62 -4.21 -8.19
C THR A 108 3.30 -2.88 -7.82
N GLY A 109 2.56 -1.93 -7.24
CA GLY A 109 3.08 -0.61 -6.89
C GLY A 109 2.30 0.04 -5.76
N PHE A 110 2.82 1.18 -5.27
CA PHE A 110 2.22 1.93 -4.17
C PHE A 110 0.76 2.36 -4.43
N ASN A 111 0.39 2.60 -5.69
CA ASN A 111 -0.98 2.90 -6.10
C ASN A 111 -1.98 1.78 -5.77
N ARG A 112 -1.51 0.55 -5.60
CA ARG A 112 -2.31 -0.63 -5.25
C ARG A 112 -2.15 -1.11 -3.81
N VAL A 113 -1.41 -0.38 -2.98
CA VAL A 113 -1.28 -0.70 -1.55
C VAL A 113 -2.60 -0.35 -0.86
N VAL A 114 -3.24 -1.30 -0.17
CA VAL A 114 -4.53 -1.11 0.49
C VAL A 114 -4.43 -0.90 1.99
N THR A 115 -3.38 -1.45 2.61
CA THR A 115 -3.09 -1.36 4.04
C THR A 115 -1.61 -1.10 4.24
N MET A 116 -1.29 -0.18 5.15
CA MET A 116 0.07 0.10 5.59
C MET A 116 0.14 0.35 7.09
N ILE A 117 1.00 -0.37 7.80
CA ILE A 117 1.29 -0.13 9.22
C ILE A 117 2.76 0.24 9.36
N VAL A 118 3.02 1.35 10.06
CA VAL A 118 4.35 1.93 10.21
C VAL A 118 4.67 2.12 11.69
N PHE A 119 5.87 1.74 12.09
CA PHE A 119 6.44 2.06 13.39
C PHE A 119 7.48 3.16 13.24
N LEU A 120 7.43 4.17 14.10
CA LEU A 120 8.41 5.24 14.21
C LEU A 120 9.00 5.24 15.62
N THR A 121 10.31 5.43 15.74
CA THR A 121 10.96 5.56 17.05
C THR A 121 10.87 6.97 17.64
N ASN A 122 10.58 7.97 16.80
CA ASN A 122 10.40 9.36 17.19
C ASN A 122 9.11 9.93 16.58
N MET A 123 8.10 10.18 17.42
CA MET A 123 6.82 10.74 16.98
C MET A 123 6.85 12.28 16.83
N ASP A 124 7.89 12.97 17.31
CA ASP A 124 8.07 14.40 17.06
C ASP A 124 8.29 14.68 15.55
N ASN A 125 8.71 13.66 14.80
CA ASN A 125 8.91 13.69 13.36
C ASN A 125 7.62 13.51 12.54
N TRP A 126 6.44 13.63 13.15
CA TRP A 126 5.15 13.38 12.48
C TRP A 126 4.97 14.15 11.16
N SER A 127 5.29 15.44 11.14
CA SER A 127 5.16 16.27 9.93
C SER A 127 6.12 15.81 8.83
N MET A 128 7.39 15.62 9.18
CA MET A 128 8.44 15.13 8.26
C MET A 128 8.08 13.76 7.67
N PHE A 129 7.58 12.83 8.50
CA PHE A 129 7.12 11.54 8.02
C PHE A 129 5.98 11.68 7.00
N ASN A 130 4.99 12.53 7.26
CA ASN A 130 3.87 12.70 6.34
C ASN A 130 4.28 13.38 5.03
N GLU A 131 5.26 14.30 5.06
CA GLU A 131 5.84 14.89 3.84
C GLU A 131 6.48 13.81 2.97
N ILE A 132 7.37 12.99 3.56
CA ILE A 132 8.03 11.89 2.85
C ILE A 132 7.02 10.86 2.36
N TYR A 133 6.04 10.48 3.19
CA TYR A 133 4.99 9.55 2.82
C TYR A 133 4.26 9.97 1.53
N ARG A 134 3.98 11.27 1.37
CA ARG A 134 3.33 11.81 0.17
C ARG A 134 4.22 11.78 -1.08
N GLU A 135 5.53 11.66 -0.94
CA GLU A 135 6.44 11.44 -2.08
C GLU A 135 6.19 10.08 -2.75
N PHE A 136 5.75 9.08 -1.97
CA PHE A 136 5.56 7.69 -2.45
C PHE A 136 4.09 7.30 -2.63
N ILE A 137 3.19 7.88 -1.85
CA ILE A 137 1.78 7.50 -1.80
C ILE A 137 0.90 8.60 -2.40
N SER A 138 0.46 8.37 -3.64
CA SER A 138 -0.51 9.23 -4.31
C SER A 138 -1.96 8.90 -3.94
N ILE A 139 -2.25 7.63 -3.62
CA ILE A 139 -3.58 7.14 -3.24
C ILE A 139 -3.47 6.50 -1.85
N PRO A 140 -3.94 7.17 -0.78
CA PRO A 140 -3.71 6.70 0.58
C PRO A 140 -4.40 5.36 0.93
N PRO A 141 -3.67 4.34 1.43
CA PRO A 141 -4.23 3.13 2.04
C PRO A 141 -4.91 3.37 3.39
N CYS A 142 -5.54 2.32 3.92
CA CYS A 142 -5.72 2.22 5.38
C CYS A 142 -4.35 2.33 6.04
N ARG A 143 -4.21 3.21 7.05
CA ARG A 143 -2.92 3.50 7.63
C ARG A 143 -2.95 3.55 9.15
N ALA A 144 -1.99 2.88 9.77
CA ALA A 144 -1.62 3.11 11.16
C ALA A 144 -0.15 3.52 11.25
N VAL A 145 0.14 4.51 12.09
CA VAL A 145 1.51 4.89 12.44
C VAL A 145 1.61 4.89 13.96
N ILE A 146 2.55 4.12 14.50
CA ILE A 146 2.63 3.81 15.91
C ILE A 146 4.03 4.20 16.42
N GLY A 147 4.06 4.95 17.52
CA GLY A 147 5.31 5.23 18.23
C GLY A 147 5.80 3.98 18.96
N THR A 148 7.09 3.66 18.84
CA THR A 148 7.74 2.56 19.55
C THR A 148 9.04 3.02 20.20
N THR A 149 9.52 2.30 21.20
CA THR A 149 10.78 2.62 21.89
C THR A 149 12.03 2.10 21.17
N ALA A 150 11.87 1.07 20.32
CA ALA A 150 12.95 0.48 19.54
C ALA A 150 12.41 -0.38 18.38
N LEU A 151 13.30 -0.69 17.44
CA LEU A 151 13.12 -1.64 16.34
C LEU A 151 14.16 -2.77 16.46
N ALA A 152 14.33 -3.58 15.42
CA ALA A 152 15.28 -4.70 15.40
C ALA A 152 16.73 -4.30 15.75
N GLN A 153 17.13 -3.06 15.47
CA GLN A 153 18.40 -2.47 15.89
C GLN A 153 18.19 -1.03 16.37
N LYS A 154 18.92 -0.61 17.39
CA LYS A 154 18.78 0.72 18.02
C LYS A 154 18.89 1.91 17.04
N PRO A 155 19.78 1.89 16.02
CA PRO A 155 19.92 3.05 15.11
C PRO A 155 18.78 3.20 14.08
N LEU A 156 17.88 2.23 13.96
CA LEU A 156 16.80 2.28 12.97
C LEU A 156 15.66 3.17 13.46
N ALA A 157 15.20 4.07 12.57
CA ALA A 157 14.19 5.07 12.90
C ALA A 157 12.76 4.71 12.47
N ILE A 158 12.62 3.76 11.53
CA ILE A 158 11.36 3.39 10.89
C ILE A 158 11.30 1.91 10.54
N GLU A 159 10.10 1.33 10.65
CA GLU A 159 9.77 0.04 10.05
C GLU A 159 8.36 0.09 9.46
N ILE A 160 8.20 -0.27 8.19
CA ILE A 160 6.88 -0.57 7.61
C ILE A 160 6.63 -2.05 7.88
N VAL A 161 5.83 -2.34 8.90
CA VAL A 161 5.62 -3.70 9.43
C VAL A 161 4.57 -4.49 8.63
N GLU A 162 3.65 -3.79 7.98
CA GLU A 162 2.66 -4.38 7.09
C GLU A 162 2.48 -3.48 5.87
N CYS A 163 2.53 -4.09 4.68
CA CYS A 163 2.19 -3.45 3.41
C CYS A 163 1.52 -4.50 2.54
N ILE A 164 0.22 -4.31 2.28
CA ILE A 164 -0.61 -5.22 1.49
C ILE A 164 -0.97 -4.53 0.18
N ALA A 165 -0.67 -5.18 -0.94
CA ALA A 165 -1.05 -4.72 -2.26
C ALA A 165 -1.68 -5.85 -3.08
N TYR A 166 -2.14 -5.55 -4.30
CA TYR A 166 -2.65 -6.56 -5.23
C TYR A 166 -2.05 -6.39 -6.62
N ARG A 167 -2.08 -7.49 -7.37
CA ARG A 167 -1.91 -7.51 -8.84
C ARG A 167 -2.83 -8.56 -9.43
N VAL A 168 -2.98 -8.60 -10.74
CA VAL A 168 -3.63 -9.75 -11.39
C VAL A 168 -2.62 -10.86 -11.66
N ALA A 169 -3.12 -12.09 -11.77
CA ALA A 169 -2.35 -13.20 -12.33
C ALA A 169 -2.13 -12.97 -13.84
N GLU A 170 -0.96 -13.39 -14.33
CA GLU A 170 -0.71 -13.51 -15.77
C GLU A 170 -1.71 -14.50 -16.39
#